data_AF-A0AA36IGA9-F1
#
_entry.id   AF-A0AA36IGA9-F1
#
_cell.length_a   1.000
_cell.length_b   1.000
_cell.length_c   1.000
_cell.angle_alpha   90.00
_cell.angle_beta   90.00
_cell.angle_gamma   90.00
#
_symmetry.space_group_name_H-M   'P 1'
#
loop_
_entity.id
_entity.type
_entity.pdbx_description
1 polymer ?
#
loop_
_entity_poly.entity_id
_entity_poly.type
_entity_poly.pdbx_seq_one_letter_code
_entity_poly.pdbx_strand_id
1 'polypeptide(L)'
;MACVHLLSGRELMTESEFAQWWEETGALRDSGACFLDALREELARRMQLGHFRRLSLVREGRRLGRRSAWSNMQPLVAVVRQFAAGAVKKQLGNAAKHGDVGSLMMLLERPSDPNIGGQSSPLHTAAEMGHLQVAMCLVEAGADKDKDSMEGHTPMHRAARSGRVEVVRYLLAIGADQF
;
A
#
# COMPACT_ATOMS: atom_id res chain seq x y z
N MET A 1 8.49 -18.83 -22.57
CA MET A 1 7.93 -17.46 -22.56
C MET A 1 7.08 -17.27 -21.31
N ALA A 2 7.72 -16.91 -20.19
CA ALA A 2 7.04 -16.45 -18.99
C ALA A 2 7.44 -14.99 -18.72
N CYS A 3 6.51 -14.07 -18.92
CA CYS A 3 6.68 -12.64 -18.67
C CYS A 3 5.57 -12.16 -17.73
N VAL A 4 5.84 -11.12 -16.94
CA VAL A 4 4.84 -10.49 -16.08
C VAL A 4 4.47 -9.13 -16.66
N HIS A 5 3.23 -9.00 -17.13
CA HIS A 5 2.71 -7.77 -17.70
C HIS A 5 1.65 -7.12 -16.81
N LEU A 6 1.60 -5.79 -16.80
CA LEU A 6 0.43 -5.05 -16.31
C LEU A 6 -0.74 -5.20 -17.28
N LEU A 7 -1.96 -5.11 -16.75
CA LEU A 7 -3.17 -4.96 -17.59
C LEU A 7 -3.12 -3.76 -18.54
N SER A 8 -2.31 -2.74 -18.23
CA SER A 8 -2.08 -1.59 -19.12
C SER A 8 -1.14 -1.89 -20.30
N GLY A 9 -0.69 -3.15 -20.46
CA GLY A 9 0.25 -3.56 -21.51
C GLY A 9 1.72 -3.25 -21.22
N ARG A 10 2.03 -2.67 -20.04
CA ARG A 10 3.41 -2.40 -19.61
C ARG A 10 4.05 -3.69 -19.07
N GLU A 11 5.18 -4.08 -19.64
CA GLU A 11 6.00 -5.17 -19.11
C GLU A 11 6.67 -4.74 -17.79
N LEU A 12 6.46 -5.50 -16.71
CA LEU A 12 7.04 -5.24 -15.39
C LEU A 12 8.34 -6.01 -15.16
N MET A 13 8.44 -7.16 -15.80
CA MET A 13 9.55 -8.08 -15.69
C MET A 13 9.66 -8.86 -16.99
N THR A 14 10.84 -8.80 -17.60
CA THR A 14 11.13 -9.56 -18.81
C THR A 14 11.27 -11.04 -18.50
N GLU A 15 11.25 -11.89 -19.54
CA GLU A 15 11.44 -13.33 -19.37
C GLU A 15 12.78 -13.68 -18.71
N SER A 16 13.85 -12.98 -19.08
CA SER A 16 15.19 -13.21 -18.52
C SER A 16 15.27 -12.78 -17.05
N GLU A 17 14.67 -11.65 -16.69
CA GLU A 17 14.60 -11.19 -15.31
C GLU A 17 13.77 -12.14 -14.45
N PHE A 18 12.62 -12.58 -14.95
CA PHE A 18 11.76 -13.52 -14.24
C PHE A 18 12.44 -14.86 -14.05
N ALA A 19 13.13 -15.38 -15.07
CA ALA A 19 13.90 -16.62 -14.99
C ALA A 19 15.04 -16.52 -13.97
N GLN A 20 15.79 -15.42 -13.97
CA GLN A 20 16.85 -15.20 -13.00
C GLN A 20 16.30 -15.15 -11.56
N TRP A 21 15.25 -14.36 -11.34
CA TRP A 21 14.58 -14.28 -10.04
C TRP A 21 14.00 -15.64 -9.62
N TRP A 22 13.45 -16.41 -10.57
CA TRP A 22 12.89 -17.74 -10.34
C TRP A 22 13.95 -18.79 -9.93
N GLU A 23 15.18 -18.66 -10.41
CA GLU A 23 16.31 -19.49 -9.98
C GLU A 23 16.85 -19.05 -8.62
N GLU A 24 17.01 -17.74 -8.40
CA GLU A 24 17.46 -17.17 -7.12
C GLU A 24 16.49 -17.48 -5.97
N THR A 25 15.18 -17.51 -6.24
CA THR A 25 14.14 -17.76 -5.24
C THR A 25 13.71 -19.24 -5.18
N GLY A 26 14.49 -20.15 -5.81
CA GLY A 26 14.17 -21.56 -6.01
C GLY A 26 13.80 -22.36 -4.75
N ALA A 27 14.21 -21.90 -3.56
CA ALA A 27 13.85 -22.50 -2.27
C ALA A 27 12.35 -22.34 -1.89
N LEU A 28 11.61 -21.42 -2.51
CA LEU A 28 10.18 -21.20 -2.22
C LEU A 28 9.23 -22.08 -3.06
N ARG A 29 9.76 -22.91 -3.96
CA ARG A 29 9.00 -23.72 -4.92
C ARG A 29 8.08 -24.76 -4.24
N ASP A 30 8.46 -25.24 -3.07
CA ASP A 30 7.69 -26.26 -2.34
C ASP A 30 6.42 -25.71 -1.65
N SER A 31 6.30 -24.39 -1.54
CA SER A 31 5.12 -23.71 -0.98
C SER A 31 4.63 -22.62 -1.92
N GLY A 32 3.71 -22.97 -2.82
CA GLY A 32 3.09 -22.03 -3.78
C GLY A 32 2.44 -20.78 -3.16
N ALA A 33 2.14 -20.81 -1.86
CA ALA A 33 1.70 -19.64 -1.09
C ALA A 33 2.83 -18.64 -0.82
N CYS A 34 4.00 -19.14 -0.37
CA CYS A 34 5.18 -18.32 -0.11
C CYS A 34 5.75 -17.73 -1.41
N PHE A 35 5.70 -18.50 -2.50
CA PHE A 35 6.06 -18.03 -3.82
C PHE A 35 5.22 -16.82 -4.27
N LEU A 36 3.90 -16.89 -4.12
CA LEU A 36 2.98 -15.83 -4.52
C LEU A 36 3.16 -14.54 -3.71
N ASP A 37 3.42 -14.69 -2.42
CA ASP A 37 3.62 -13.55 -1.54
C ASP A 37 4.99 -12.88 -1.84
N ALA A 38 6.06 -13.65 -2.08
CA ALA A 38 7.35 -13.13 -2.53
C ALA A 38 7.29 -12.44 -3.92
N LEU A 39 6.59 -13.04 -4.89
CA LEU A 39 6.43 -12.44 -6.22
C LEU A 39 5.63 -11.12 -6.15
N ARG A 40 4.63 -11.04 -5.27
CA ARG A 40 3.89 -9.80 -5.03
C ARG A 40 4.77 -8.72 -4.42
N GLU A 41 5.62 -9.07 -3.45
CA GLU A 41 6.54 -8.12 -2.82
C GLU A 41 7.56 -7.58 -3.82
N GLU A 42 8.14 -8.45 -4.66
CA GLU A 42 9.11 -8.03 -5.66
C GLU A 42 8.49 -7.09 -6.72
N LEU A 43 7.30 -7.45 -7.23
CA LEU A 43 6.58 -6.60 -8.17
C LEU A 43 6.10 -5.30 -7.51
N ALA A 44 5.72 -5.33 -6.23
CA ALA A 44 5.36 -4.14 -5.48
C ALA A 44 6.55 -3.19 -5.35
N ARG A 45 7.73 -3.72 -5.01
CA ARG A 45 8.99 -2.96 -4.92
C ARG A 45 9.35 -2.29 -6.25
N ARG A 46 9.30 -3.02 -7.37
CA ARG A 46 9.56 -2.47 -8.71
C ARG A 46 8.59 -1.36 -9.12
N MET A 47 7.34 -1.47 -8.66
CA MET A 47 6.30 -0.49 -8.93
C MET A 47 6.24 0.65 -7.89
N GLN A 48 7.17 0.69 -6.91
CA GLN A 48 7.14 1.61 -5.75
C GLN A 48 5.78 1.58 -5.02
N LEU A 49 5.13 0.41 -5.01
CA LEU A 49 3.89 0.18 -4.30
C LEU A 49 4.26 -0.12 -2.83
N GLY A 50 3.68 0.64 -1.89
CA GLY A 50 3.85 0.36 -0.46
C GLY A 50 3.41 -1.07 -0.10
N HIS A 51 3.91 -1.57 1.04
CA HIS A 51 3.76 -2.97 1.52
C HIS A 51 2.32 -3.51 1.52
N PHE A 52 1.31 -2.65 1.43
CA PHE A 52 -0.11 -3.01 1.55
C PHE A 52 -0.89 -2.94 0.22
N ARG A 53 -0.25 -2.60 -0.91
CA ARG A 53 -0.92 -2.66 -2.22
C ARG A 53 -0.96 -4.10 -2.74
N ARG A 54 -2.13 -4.73 -2.64
CA ARG A 54 -2.32 -6.12 -3.05
C ARG A 54 -2.34 -6.27 -4.58
N LEU A 55 -1.20 -6.65 -5.14
CA LEU A 55 -1.10 -7.11 -6.53
C LEU A 55 -1.92 -8.41 -6.71
N SER A 56 -2.91 -8.34 -7.59
CA SER A 56 -3.67 -9.51 -7.99
C SER A 56 -3.05 -10.09 -9.24
N LEU A 57 -2.45 -11.28 -9.11
CA LEU A 57 -1.91 -12.02 -10.24
C LEU A 57 -3.03 -12.85 -10.87
N VAL A 58 -3.13 -12.79 -12.19
CA VAL A 58 -4.13 -13.47 -12.99
C VAL A 58 -3.40 -14.34 -14.03
N ARG A 59 -3.84 -15.59 -14.16
CA ARG A 59 -3.39 -16.54 -15.18
C ARG A 59 -4.59 -17.05 -15.95
N GLU A 60 -4.56 -16.95 -17.28
CA GLU A 60 -5.66 -17.39 -18.17
C GLU A 60 -7.04 -16.86 -17.75
N GLY A 61 -7.10 -15.59 -17.32
CA GLY A 61 -8.33 -14.97 -16.83
C GLY A 61 -8.78 -15.41 -15.42
N ARG A 62 -8.08 -16.33 -14.77
CA ARG A 62 -8.36 -16.77 -13.39
C ARG A 62 -7.39 -16.15 -12.39
N ARG A 63 -7.93 -15.66 -11.27
CA ARG A 63 -7.13 -15.07 -10.19
C ARG A 63 -6.36 -16.16 -9.44
N LEU A 64 -5.07 -15.95 -9.25
CA LEU A 64 -4.22 -16.84 -8.47
C LEU A 64 -4.33 -16.52 -6.97
N GLY A 65 -4.63 -17.55 -6.18
CA GLY A 65 -4.75 -17.51 -4.73
C GLY A 65 -3.67 -18.34 -4.04
N ARG A 66 -3.61 -18.30 -2.70
CA ARG A 66 -2.59 -19.00 -1.89
C ARG A 66 -2.50 -20.52 -2.12
N ARG A 67 -3.54 -21.15 -2.67
CA ARG A 67 -3.60 -22.59 -2.97
C ARG A 67 -3.43 -22.90 -4.46
N SER A 68 -3.09 -21.91 -5.29
CA SER A 68 -2.89 -22.13 -6.72
C SER A 68 -1.63 -22.96 -6.96
N ALA A 69 -1.75 -24.02 -7.75
CA ALA A 69 -0.63 -24.86 -8.13
C ALA A 69 0.28 -24.14 -9.16
N TRP A 70 1.57 -24.13 -8.85
CA TRP A 70 2.65 -23.55 -9.65
C TRP A 70 3.44 -24.69 -10.30
N SER A 71 2.88 -25.29 -11.34
CA SER A 71 3.52 -26.42 -12.01
C SER A 71 4.31 -26.01 -13.25
N ASN A 72 3.97 -24.91 -13.92
CA ASN A 72 4.59 -24.51 -15.19
C ASN A 72 4.88 -23.00 -15.28
N MET A 73 5.97 -22.68 -15.98
CA MET A 73 6.46 -21.33 -16.29
C MET A 73 5.61 -20.73 -17.42
N GLN A 74 4.47 -20.15 -17.05
CA GLN A 74 3.48 -19.56 -17.96
C GLN A 74 3.36 -18.03 -17.77
N PRO A 75 2.92 -17.28 -18.80
CA PRO A 75 2.78 -15.83 -18.72
C PRO A 75 1.71 -15.41 -17.70
N LEU A 76 2.02 -14.34 -16.95
CA LEU A 76 1.17 -13.81 -15.89
C LEU A 76 0.77 -12.37 -16.19
N VAL A 77 -0.47 -12.04 -15.84
CA VAL A 77 -0.94 -10.67 -15.87
C VAL A 77 -1.07 -10.16 -14.43
N ALA A 78 -0.27 -9.16 -14.09
CA ALA A 78 -0.37 -8.41 -12.85
C ALA A 78 -1.45 -7.33 -12.98
N VAL A 79 -2.46 -7.44 -12.13
CA VAL A 79 -3.53 -6.46 -12.01
C VAL A 79 -3.29 -5.63 -10.76
N VAL A 80 -2.92 -4.36 -10.96
CA VAL A 80 -3.03 -3.35 -9.90
C VAL A 80 -4.49 -2.95 -9.81
N ARG A 81 -5.16 -3.38 -8.73
CA ARG A 81 -6.54 -2.99 -8.48
C ARG A 81 -6.56 -1.59 -7.88
N GLN A 82 -6.82 -0.59 -8.72
CA GLN A 82 -7.13 0.77 -8.28
C GLN A 82 -8.64 0.86 -8.09
N PHE A 83 -9.13 0.86 -6.84
CA PHE A 83 -10.57 0.92 -6.55
C PHE A 83 -11.04 2.36 -6.35
N ALA A 84 -12.27 2.63 -6.83
CA ALA A 84 -12.90 3.94 -6.92
C ALA A 84 -12.91 4.72 -5.58
N ALA A 85 -12.39 5.95 -5.65
CA ALA A 85 -11.99 6.79 -4.54
C ALA A 85 -13.14 7.45 -3.75
N GLY A 86 -14.41 7.19 -4.05
CA GLY A 86 -15.54 7.96 -3.48
C GLY A 86 -15.95 7.52 -2.07
N ALA A 87 -16.50 6.31 -1.96
CA ALA A 87 -17.07 5.81 -0.70
C ALA A 87 -16.00 5.52 0.35
N VAL A 88 -14.88 4.92 -0.07
CA VAL A 88 -13.77 4.55 0.84
C VAL A 88 -13.07 5.79 1.39
N LYS A 89 -12.92 6.86 0.59
CA LYS A 89 -12.38 8.15 1.06
C LYS A 89 -13.21 8.77 2.16
N LYS A 90 -14.54 8.79 2.00
CA LYS A 90 -15.44 9.33 3.03
C LYS A 90 -15.38 8.49 4.32
N GLN A 91 -15.36 7.17 4.20
CA GLN A 91 -15.29 6.27 5.35
C GLN A 91 -13.94 6.35 6.08
N LEU A 92 -12.82 6.36 5.34
CA LEU A 92 -11.49 6.46 5.92
C LEU A 92 -11.26 7.82 6.58
N GLY A 93 -11.73 8.91 5.95
CA GLY A 93 -11.68 10.24 6.54
C GLY A 93 -12.51 10.34 7.83
N ASN A 94 -13.69 9.71 7.86
CA ASN A 94 -14.52 9.66 9.09
C ASN A 94 -13.84 8.82 10.19
N ALA A 95 -13.31 7.65 9.86
CA ALA A 95 -12.57 6.82 10.82
C ALA A 95 -11.35 7.59 11.38
N ALA A 96 -10.61 8.28 10.50
CA ALA A 96 -9.47 9.08 10.90
C ALA A 96 -9.86 10.29 11.76
N LYS A 97 -11.01 10.92 11.50
CA LYS A 97 -11.53 12.04 12.28
C LYS A 97 -11.97 11.62 13.69
N HIS A 98 -12.55 10.43 13.83
CA HIS A 98 -13.11 9.94 15.09
C HIS A 98 -12.16 9.04 15.89
N GLY A 99 -10.97 8.72 15.36
CA GLY A 99 -10.03 7.84 16.05
C GLY A 99 -10.44 6.36 16.01
N ASP A 100 -11.32 5.97 15.08
CA ASP A 100 -11.86 4.61 15.00
C ASP A 100 -10.86 3.68 14.31
N VAL A 101 -9.94 3.14 15.12
CA VAL A 101 -8.90 2.20 14.68
C VAL A 101 -9.49 0.92 14.09
N GLY A 102 -10.61 0.42 14.64
CA GLY A 102 -11.22 -0.83 14.18
C GLY A 102 -11.77 -0.72 12.75
N SER A 103 -12.53 0.35 12.49
CA SER A 103 -13.00 0.64 11.13
C SER A 103 -11.83 0.99 10.20
N LEU A 104 -10.81 1.69 10.70
CA LEU A 104 -9.61 2.02 9.93
C LEU A 104 -8.88 0.75 9.48
N MET A 105 -8.62 -0.19 10.39
CA MET A 105 -7.98 -1.47 10.08
C MET A 105 -8.81 -2.26 9.06
N MET A 106 -10.13 -2.38 9.24
CA MET A 106 -10.99 -3.07 8.26
C MET A 106 -10.96 -2.42 6.87
N LEU A 107 -10.86 -1.09 6.80
CA LEU A 107 -10.78 -0.35 5.54
C LEU A 107 -9.39 -0.46 4.89
N LEU A 108 -8.33 -0.53 5.68
CA LEU A 108 -6.94 -0.70 5.24
C LEU A 108 -6.58 -2.17 4.93
N GLU A 109 -7.33 -3.14 5.47
CA GLU A 109 -7.28 -4.56 5.05
C GLU A 109 -7.74 -4.74 3.59
N ARG A 110 -8.53 -3.79 3.06
CA ARG A 110 -8.89 -3.69 1.64
C ARG A 110 -7.88 -2.80 0.94
N PRO A 111 -7.52 -3.07 -0.35
CA PRO A 111 -6.58 -2.25 -1.09
C PRO A 111 -7.15 -0.84 -1.27
N SER A 112 -6.75 0.06 -0.38
CA SER A 112 -7.13 1.46 -0.30
C SER A 112 -5.86 2.29 -0.33
N ASP A 113 -5.87 3.43 -1.03
CA ASP A 113 -4.75 4.35 -0.98
C ASP A 113 -4.80 5.12 0.37
N PRO A 114 -3.79 5.00 1.24
CA PRO A 114 -3.78 5.68 2.55
C PRO A 114 -3.62 7.20 2.41
N ASN A 115 -3.19 7.68 1.24
CA ASN A 115 -3.03 9.09 0.92
C ASN A 115 -4.26 9.71 0.25
N ILE A 116 -5.41 9.03 0.33
CA ILE A 116 -6.66 9.47 -0.31
C ILE A 116 -7.15 10.81 0.23
N GLY A 117 -6.95 11.86 -0.53
CA GLY A 117 -7.24 13.20 -0.06
C GLY A 117 -6.87 14.20 -1.14
N GLY A 118 -7.76 15.16 -1.38
CA GLY A 118 -7.44 16.30 -2.23
C GLY A 118 -6.80 17.38 -1.35
N GLN A 119 -7.64 18.09 -0.60
CA GLN A 119 -7.20 19.13 0.34
C GLN A 119 -6.42 18.59 1.54
N SER A 120 -6.84 17.45 2.10
CA SER A 120 -6.26 16.89 3.34
C SER A 120 -6.32 15.36 3.27
N SER A 121 -5.22 14.69 3.63
CA SER A 121 -5.15 13.22 3.71
C SER A 121 -5.72 12.71 5.04
N PRO A 122 -6.06 11.41 5.14
CA PRO A 122 -6.40 10.78 6.41
C PRO A 122 -5.36 11.04 7.49
N LEU A 123 -4.08 11.07 7.13
CA LEU A 123 -2.99 11.34 8.07
C LEU A 123 -3.01 12.78 8.59
N HIS A 124 -3.30 13.77 7.73
CA HIS A 124 -3.52 15.14 8.18
C HIS A 124 -4.68 15.24 9.17
N THR A 125 -5.78 14.53 8.89
CA THR A 125 -6.96 14.53 9.75
C THR A 125 -6.66 13.88 11.11
N ALA A 126 -5.99 12.72 11.11
CA ALA A 126 -5.56 12.06 12.33
C ALA A 126 -4.59 12.93 13.14
N ALA A 127 -3.67 13.62 12.44
CA ALA A 127 -2.70 14.52 13.03
C ALA A 127 -3.33 15.78 13.65
N GLU A 128 -4.29 16.41 12.98
CA GLU A 128 -5.03 17.57 13.50
C GLU A 128 -5.90 17.19 14.71
N MET A 129 -6.54 16.02 14.66
CA MET A 129 -7.43 15.54 15.72
C MET A 129 -6.67 14.91 16.91
N GLY A 130 -5.39 14.56 16.73
CA GLY A 130 -4.54 14.00 17.80
C GLY A 130 -4.66 12.49 17.99
N HIS A 131 -5.16 11.77 16.99
CA HIS A 131 -5.39 10.33 17.08
C HIS A 131 -4.12 9.55 16.75
N LEU A 132 -3.25 9.37 17.75
CA LEU A 132 -1.94 8.72 17.59
C LEU A 132 -2.04 7.32 16.99
N GLN A 133 -2.90 6.45 17.53
CA GLN A 133 -3.03 5.07 17.03
C GLN A 133 -3.47 5.03 15.57
N VAL A 134 -4.36 5.94 15.16
CA VAL A 134 -4.75 6.06 13.75
C VAL A 134 -3.59 6.55 12.90
N ALA A 135 -2.84 7.55 13.36
CA ALA A 135 -1.67 8.05 12.64
C ALA A 135 -0.62 6.95 12.44
N MET A 136 -0.38 6.13 13.47
CA MET A 136 0.48 4.95 13.40
C MET A 136 -0.01 3.97 12.35
N CYS A 137 -1.28 3.55 12.40
CA CYS A 137 -1.84 2.61 11.42
C CYS A 137 -1.81 3.15 9.99
N LEU A 138 -1.99 4.46 9.79
CA LEU A 138 -1.92 5.08 8.47
C LEU A 138 -0.47 5.10 7.93
N VAL A 139 0.50 5.47 8.76
CA VAL A 139 1.92 5.43 8.39
C VAL A 139 2.36 4.00 8.11
N GLU A 140 1.98 3.05 8.97
CA GLU A 140 2.20 1.62 8.74
C GLU A 140 1.58 1.18 7.41
N ALA A 141 0.38 1.65 7.06
CA ALA A 141 -0.26 1.38 5.78
C ALA A 141 0.41 2.06 4.56
N GLY A 142 1.46 2.86 4.77
CA GLY A 142 2.21 3.56 3.72
C GLY A 142 1.66 4.95 3.40
N ALA A 143 0.96 5.59 4.34
CA ALA A 143 0.68 7.02 4.23
C ALA A 143 2.01 7.79 4.14
N ASP A 144 2.04 8.76 3.23
CA ASP A 144 3.14 9.67 3.09
C ASP A 144 3.07 10.69 4.23
N LYS A 145 4.05 10.58 5.13
CA LYS A 145 4.18 11.38 6.35
C LYS A 145 4.52 12.85 6.07
N ASP A 146 5.05 13.14 4.88
CA ASP A 146 5.51 14.44 4.43
C ASP A 146 4.59 15.02 3.35
N LYS A 147 3.51 14.33 3.02
CA LYS A 147 2.57 14.77 1.99
C LYS A 147 2.00 16.15 2.29
N ASP A 148 2.11 17.06 1.34
CA ASP A 148 1.48 18.36 1.43
C ASP A 148 -0.05 18.29 1.27
N SER A 149 -0.73 19.06 2.10
CA SER A 149 -2.11 19.50 1.85
C SER A 149 -2.16 20.57 0.75
N MET A 150 -3.36 20.89 0.26
CA MET A 150 -3.52 21.99 -0.72
C MET A 150 -3.10 23.36 -0.18
N GLU A 151 -2.97 23.49 1.14
CA GLU A 151 -2.49 24.70 1.82
C GLU A 151 -0.96 24.66 2.05
N GLY A 152 -0.25 23.64 1.54
CA GLY A 152 1.20 23.49 1.74
C GLY A 152 1.58 23.11 3.17
N HIS A 153 0.66 22.52 3.93
CA HIS A 153 0.94 22.04 5.28
C HIS A 153 1.11 20.53 5.26
N THR A 154 2.16 20.03 5.89
CA THR A 154 2.35 18.60 6.18
C THR A 154 1.44 18.13 7.32
N PRO A 155 1.27 16.80 7.54
CA PRO A 155 0.58 16.29 8.71
C PRO A 155 1.17 16.82 10.04
N MET A 156 2.49 16.97 10.12
CA MET A 156 3.16 17.51 11.30
C MET A 156 2.76 18.98 11.56
N HIS A 157 2.70 19.82 10.53
CA HIS A 157 2.22 21.20 10.65
C HIS A 157 0.81 21.27 11.27
N ARG A 158 -0.10 20.38 10.84
CA ARG A 158 -1.47 20.30 11.39
C ARG A 158 -1.49 19.86 12.86
N ALA A 159 -0.68 18.86 13.22
CA ALA A 159 -0.55 18.40 14.60
C ALA A 159 0.03 19.49 15.51
N ALA A 160 1.09 20.18 15.06
CA ALA A 160 1.73 21.26 15.80
C ALA A 160 0.77 22.44 16.01
N ARG A 161 0.08 22.89 14.95
CA ARG A 161 -0.93 23.96 15.03
C ARG A 161 -2.04 23.64 16.03
N SER A 162 -2.40 22.36 16.15
CA SER A 162 -3.49 21.89 17.01
C SER A 162 -3.03 21.43 18.39
N GLY A 163 -1.75 21.59 18.73
CA GLY A 163 -1.18 21.22 20.02
C GLY A 163 -1.14 19.71 20.29
N ARG A 164 -1.11 18.86 19.25
CA ARG A 164 -1.13 17.39 19.37
C ARG A 164 0.27 16.83 19.60
N VAL A 165 0.81 17.08 20.79
CA VAL A 165 2.22 16.78 21.14
C VAL A 165 2.60 15.33 20.88
N GLU A 166 1.75 14.36 21.21
CA GLU A 166 2.04 12.94 21.02
C GLU A 166 2.20 12.56 19.55
N VAL A 167 1.35 13.10 18.66
CA VAL A 167 1.45 12.86 17.23
C VAL A 167 2.67 13.56 16.63
N VAL A 168 3.00 14.77 17.08
CA VAL A 168 4.23 15.47 16.65
C VAL A 168 5.47 14.65 17.04
N ARG A 169 5.53 14.15 18.28
CA ARG A 169 6.65 13.30 18.74
C ARG A 169 6.76 12.03 17.92
N TYR A 170 5.64 11.39 17.59
CA TYR A 170 5.63 10.20 16.74
C TYR A 170 6.13 10.51 15.33
N LEU A 171 5.61 11.55 14.67
CA LEU A 171 6.01 11.95 13.32
C LEU A 171 7.51 12.32 13.26
N LEU A 172 8.03 12.99 14.29
CA LEU A 172 9.46 13.25 14.43
C LEU A 172 10.28 11.97 14.60
N ALA A 173 9.79 11.02 15.40
CA ALA A 173 10.48 9.75 15.64
C ALA A 173 10.60 8.89 14.37
N ILE A 174 9.66 9.00 13.45
CA ILE A 174 9.72 8.32 12.13
C ILE A 174 10.41 9.17 11.06
N GLY A 175 11.02 10.31 11.43
CA GLY A 175 11.76 11.20 10.54
C GLY A 175 10.89 11.89 9.49
N ALA A 176 9.70 12.36 9.88
CA ALA A 176 8.93 13.30 9.06
C ALA A 176 9.59 14.69 9.08
N ASP A 177 9.47 15.41 7.97
CA ASP A 177 10.10 16.72 7.80
C ASP A 177 9.47 17.76 8.72
N GLN A 178 10.33 18.65 9.20
CA GLN A 178 10.00 19.72 10.12
C GLN A 178 9.65 21.02 9.38
N PHE A 179 9.94 21.13 8.07
CA PHE A 179 9.91 22.39 7.31
C PHE A 179 9.21 22.26 5.95
#